data_AF-V5J693-F1
#
_entry.id   AF-V5J693-F1
#
_cell.length_a   1.000
_cell.length_b   1.000
_cell.length_c   1.000
_cell.angle_alpha   90.00
_cell.angle_beta   90.00
_cell.angle_gamma   90.00
#
_symmetry.space_group_name_H-M   'P 1'
#
loop_
_entity.id
_entity.type
_entity.pdbx_description
1 polymer ?
#
loop_
_entity_poly.entity_id
_entity_poly.type
_entity_poly.pdbx_seq_one_letter_code
_entity_poly.pdbx_strand_id
1 'polypeptide(L)'
;MPRCNCIKGFVPGNPQERSLNNSFTECLRKTQLSCSGDGFSLMRKMKLPATTGAIVDKRIGVKECEEKCINNCNCTAFANTNIQDGGSGCVIWTSELTDIRSYADAGQDLYVR
;
A
#
# COMPACT_ATOMS: atom_id res chain seq x y z
N MET A 1 -17.67 14.69 -2.79
CA MET A 1 -16.25 14.45 -2.40
C MET A 1 -16.08 12.97 -2.10
N PRO A 2 -14.97 12.34 -2.54
CA PRO A 2 -14.67 10.96 -2.17
C PRO A 2 -14.51 10.87 -0.65
N ARG A 3 -15.00 9.79 -0.05
CA ARG A 3 -14.78 9.50 1.37
C ARG A 3 -13.44 8.80 1.51
N CYS A 4 -12.44 9.46 2.08
CA CYS A 4 -11.17 8.81 2.41
C CYS A 4 -11.29 8.06 3.74
N ASN A 5 -10.86 6.79 3.75
CA ASN A 5 -10.72 5.99 4.95
C ASN A 5 -9.26 5.63 5.14
N CYS A 6 -8.76 5.65 6.38
CA CYS A 6 -7.42 5.17 6.67
C CYS A 6 -7.32 3.65 6.45
N ILE A 7 -6.15 3.22 5.99
CA ILE A 7 -5.80 1.82 5.83
C ILE A 7 -5.83 1.14 7.21
N LYS A 8 -6.15 -0.15 7.27
CA LYS A 8 -6.10 -0.92 8.51
C LYS A 8 -4.68 -0.82 9.11
N GLY A 9 -4.58 -0.42 10.37
CA GLY A 9 -3.28 -0.18 11.03
C GLY A 9 -2.82 1.29 10.97
N PHE A 10 -3.54 2.15 10.27
CA PHE A 10 -3.32 3.59 10.25
C PHE A 10 -4.45 4.32 10.99
N VAL A 11 -4.11 5.46 11.59
CA VAL A 11 -5.00 6.37 12.30
C VAL A 11 -4.93 7.75 11.65
N PRO A 12 -6.01 8.55 11.72
CA PRO A 12 -5.96 9.93 11.25
C PRO A 12 -4.82 10.71 11.90
N GLY A 13 -4.00 11.39 11.10
CA GLY A 13 -2.92 12.21 11.62
C GLY A 13 -3.43 13.36 12.49
N ASN A 14 -4.57 13.93 12.09
CA ASN A 14 -5.22 14.99 12.85
C ASN A 14 -6.71 14.68 13.10
N PRO A 15 -7.10 14.22 14.31
CA PRO A 15 -8.49 13.87 14.60
C PRO A 15 -9.44 15.09 14.55
N GLN A 16 -8.93 16.32 14.62
CA GLN A 16 -9.70 17.56 14.50
C GLN A 16 -9.97 18.00 13.04
N GLU A 17 -9.22 17.48 12.06
CA GLU A 17 -9.43 17.73 10.61
C GLU A 17 -10.68 17.06 10.04
N ARG A 18 -11.45 16.35 10.87
CA ARG A 18 -12.75 15.78 10.49
C ARG A 18 -13.77 16.84 10.04
N SER A 19 -13.46 18.13 10.21
CA SER A 19 -14.45 19.21 10.38
C SER A 19 -15.02 19.86 9.12
N LEU A 20 -14.77 19.41 7.88
CA LEU A 20 -15.47 20.01 6.73
C LEU A 20 -16.10 19.02 5.74
N ASN A 21 -15.53 17.82 5.52
CA ASN A 21 -16.01 16.93 4.45
C ASN A 21 -16.00 15.42 4.76
N ASN A 22 -15.84 15.00 6.03
CA ASN A 22 -15.74 13.57 6.42
C ASN A 22 -14.65 12.80 5.63
N SER A 23 -13.51 13.44 5.37
CA SER A 23 -12.38 12.87 4.64
C SER A 23 -11.10 13.18 5.40
N PHE A 24 -10.22 12.20 5.55
CA PHE A 24 -8.89 12.38 6.12
C PHE A 24 -7.92 12.79 5.02
N THR A 25 -7.14 13.83 5.26
CA THR A 25 -6.06 14.27 4.36
C THR A 25 -4.83 13.39 4.53
N GLU A 26 -4.58 12.97 5.78
CA GLU A 26 -3.38 12.22 6.17
C GLU A 26 -3.73 11.13 7.18
N CYS A 27 -3.13 9.96 6.98
CA CYS A 27 -3.22 8.82 7.87
C CYS A 27 -1.81 8.43 8.31
N LEU A 28 -1.58 8.44 9.62
CA LEU A 28 -0.32 8.03 10.22
C LEU A 28 -0.41 6.58 10.67
N ARG A 29 0.71 5.86 10.57
CA ARG A 29 0.78 4.47 11.02
C ARG A 29 0.63 4.41 12.55
N LYS A 30 -0.22 3.51 13.06
CA LYS A 30 -0.49 3.38 14.50
C LYS A 30 0.68 2.76 15.27
N THR A 31 1.41 1.85 14.64
CA THR A 31 2.48 1.06 15.27
C THR A 31 3.78 1.30 14.51
N GLN A 32 4.87 1.57 15.21
CA GLN A 32 6.19 1.72 14.59
C GLN A 32 6.64 0.38 14.01
N LEU A 33 7.18 0.41 12.78
CA LEU A 33 7.67 -0.79 12.09
C LEU A 33 8.88 -1.38 12.82
N SER A 34 8.82 -2.68 13.10
CA SER A 34 9.99 -3.46 13.49
C SER A 34 10.46 -4.19 12.24
N CYS A 35 11.47 -3.65 11.56
CA CYS A 35 11.93 -4.12 10.25
C CYS A 35 12.03 -5.66 10.12
N SER A 36 12.31 -6.36 11.23
CA SER A 36 12.21 -7.81 11.35
C SER A 36 10.86 -8.24 11.92
N GLY A 37 10.03 -8.90 11.10
CA GLY A 37 8.78 -9.55 11.55
C GLY A 37 7.49 -8.75 11.32
N ASP A 38 7.55 -7.63 10.58
CA ASP A 38 6.34 -6.92 10.17
C ASP A 38 5.49 -7.79 9.23
N GLY A 39 4.18 -7.84 9.49
CA GLY A 39 3.20 -8.50 8.62
C GLY A 39 2.61 -7.53 7.60
N PHE A 40 2.07 -8.07 6.51
CA PHE A 40 1.39 -7.27 5.49
C PHE A 40 -0.13 -7.33 5.62
N SER A 41 -0.77 -6.17 5.44
CA SER A 41 -2.21 -6.04 5.27
C SER A 41 -2.57 -6.08 3.79
N LEU A 42 -3.27 -7.13 3.37
CA LEU A 42 -3.79 -7.28 2.01
C LEU A 42 -4.99 -6.34 1.79
N MET A 43 -4.87 -5.47 0.80
CA MET A 43 -5.92 -4.61 0.30
C MET A 43 -6.28 -5.02 -1.14
N ARG A 44 -7.51 -5.50 -1.34
CA ARG A 44 -7.97 -5.94 -2.66
C ARG A 44 -8.65 -4.82 -3.43
N LYS A 45 -8.68 -4.98 -4.76
CA LYS A 45 -9.40 -4.07 -5.68
C LYS A 45 -8.95 -2.62 -5.54
N MET A 46 -7.63 -2.43 -5.44
CA MET A 46 -7.03 -1.12 -5.28
C MET A 46 -6.49 -0.58 -6.60
N LYS A 47 -6.65 0.72 -6.78
CA LYS A 47 -5.74 1.52 -7.61
C LYS A 47 -4.40 1.53 -6.90
N LEU A 48 -3.35 1.10 -7.60
CA LEU A 48 -2.00 1.14 -7.05
C LEU A 48 -1.59 2.59 -6.75
N PRO A 49 -0.82 2.83 -5.67
CA PRO A 49 -0.29 4.15 -5.35
C PRO A 49 0.57 4.68 -6.50
N ALA A 50 0.76 6.01 -6.53
CA ALA A 50 1.70 6.62 -7.45
C ALA A 50 3.06 5.92 -7.39
N THR A 51 3.64 5.58 -8.54
CA THR A 51 4.90 4.81 -8.63
C THR A 51 6.15 5.69 -8.57
N THR A 52 6.02 6.93 -8.10
CA THR A 52 7.16 7.85 -7.95
C THR A 52 8.11 7.30 -6.90
N GLY A 53 9.32 6.92 -7.31
CA GLY A 53 10.29 6.30 -6.41
C GLY A 53 10.00 4.82 -6.08
N ALA A 54 9.05 4.18 -6.78
CA ALA A 54 8.81 2.75 -6.62
C ALA A 54 9.85 1.93 -7.39
N ILE A 55 10.25 0.79 -6.81
CA ILE A 55 11.16 -0.18 -7.41
C ILE A 55 10.31 -1.20 -8.17
N VAL A 56 10.57 -1.40 -9.45
CA VAL A 56 9.82 -2.32 -10.31
C VAL A 56 10.72 -3.44 -10.81
N ASP A 57 10.31 -4.68 -10.58
CA ASP A 57 11.00 -5.87 -11.06
C ASP A 57 10.00 -6.83 -11.70
N LYS A 58 9.95 -6.86 -13.03
CA LYS A 58 8.98 -7.67 -13.77
C LYS A 58 9.31 -9.17 -13.82
N ARG A 59 10.50 -9.57 -13.37
CA ARG A 59 11.00 -10.95 -13.51
C ARG A 59 10.57 -11.85 -12.36
N ILE A 60 10.30 -11.23 -11.22
CA ILE A 60 10.02 -11.93 -9.96
C ILE A 60 8.51 -12.02 -9.71
N GLY A 61 8.09 -13.02 -8.93
CA GLY A 61 6.70 -13.20 -8.52
C GLY A 61 6.37 -12.56 -7.17
N VAL A 62 5.12 -12.74 -6.71
CA VAL A 62 4.60 -12.23 -5.42
C VAL A 62 5.49 -12.61 -4.24
N LYS A 63 5.87 -13.88 -4.14
CA LYS A 63 6.61 -14.39 -2.97
C LYS A 63 7.98 -13.73 -2.82
N GLU A 64 8.70 -13.60 -3.93
CA GLU A 64 10.01 -12.95 -3.95
C GLU A 64 9.87 -11.42 -3.78
N CYS A 65 8.75 -10.84 -4.21
CA CYS A 65 8.40 -9.44 -3.94
C CYS A 65 8.20 -9.19 -2.44
N GLU A 66 7.48 -10.10 -1.77
CA GLU A 66 7.26 -10.08 -0.32
C GLU A 66 8.60 -10.19 0.42
N GLU A 67 9.45 -11.15 0.06
CA GLU A 67 10.78 -11.29 0.67
C GLU A 67 11.66 -10.06 0.47
N LYS A 68 11.68 -9.47 -0.73
CA LYS A 68 12.42 -8.22 -0.99
C LYS A 68 11.89 -7.06 -0.17
N CYS A 69 10.58 -6.96 0.02
CA CYS A 69 9.98 -5.92 0.84
C CYS A 69 10.26 -6.12 2.33
N ILE A 70 10.18 -7.34 2.87
CA ILE A 70 10.52 -7.67 4.26
C ILE A 70 11.97 -7.28 4.56
N ASN A 71 12.89 -7.65 3.67
CA ASN A 71 14.32 -7.36 3.82
C ASN A 71 14.69 -5.89 3.59
N ASN A 72 13.75 -5.06 3.13
CA ASN A 72 13.95 -3.62 2.95
C ASN A 72 13.17 -2.85 4.02
N CYS A 73 13.85 -2.34 5.05
CA CYS A 73 13.21 -1.59 6.14
C CYS A 73 12.44 -0.34 5.68
N ASN A 74 12.78 0.19 4.51
CA ASN A 74 12.10 1.35 3.94
C ASN A 74 10.88 0.95 3.12
N CYS A 75 10.65 -0.35 2.87
CA CYS A 75 9.47 -0.79 2.15
C CYS A 75 8.19 -0.45 2.92
N THR A 76 7.26 0.24 2.27
CA THR A 76 5.95 0.61 2.81
C THR A 76 4.82 -0.24 2.24
N ALA A 77 4.95 -0.68 0.99
CA ALA A 77 4.00 -1.59 0.35
C ALA A 77 4.63 -2.33 -0.83
N PHE A 78 3.97 -3.40 -1.27
CA PHE A 78 4.26 -4.05 -2.55
C PHE A 78 3.00 -4.53 -3.28
N ALA A 79 3.10 -4.77 -4.58
CA ALA A 79 2.03 -5.29 -5.41
C ALA A 79 2.57 -5.97 -6.67
N ASN A 80 1.71 -6.71 -7.37
CA ASN A 80 2.07 -7.25 -8.68
C ASN A 80 1.97 -6.19 -9.79
N THR A 81 2.87 -6.24 -10.76
CA THR A 81 2.77 -5.38 -11.96
C THR A 81 1.70 -5.84 -12.94
N ASN A 82 1.48 -7.14 -13.02
CA ASN A 82 0.52 -7.76 -13.93
C ASN A 82 -0.29 -8.80 -13.16
N ILE A 83 -1.59 -8.84 -13.42
CA ILE A 83 -2.55 -9.77 -12.79
C ILE A 83 -2.84 -11.00 -13.67
N GLN A 84 -2.31 -11.05 -14.90
CA GLN A 84 -2.42 -12.21 -15.78
C GLN A 84 -1.52 -13.37 -15.29
N ASP A 85 -1.92 -14.61 -15.61
CA ASP A 85 -1.19 -15.86 -15.33
C ASP A 85 -0.73 -16.04 -13.87
N GLY A 86 -1.61 -15.74 -12.91
CA GLY A 86 -1.32 -15.93 -11.48
C GLY A 86 -0.52 -14.79 -10.83
N GLY A 87 -0.29 -13.71 -11.58
CA GLY A 87 0.40 -12.52 -11.11
C GLY A 87 1.89 -12.55 -11.40
N SER A 88 2.37 -11.59 -12.18
CA SER A 88 3.79 -11.48 -12.53
C SER A 88 4.32 -10.07 -12.32
N GLY A 89 5.61 -10.04 -11.97
CA GLY A 89 6.33 -8.82 -11.65
C GLY A 89 5.93 -8.19 -10.33
N CYS A 90 6.81 -7.37 -9.82
CA CYS A 90 6.79 -6.80 -8.48
C CYS A 90 6.96 -5.29 -8.56
N VAL A 91 6.15 -4.57 -7.80
CA VAL A 91 6.33 -3.16 -7.49
C VAL A 91 6.49 -3.03 -5.99
N ILE A 92 7.53 -2.33 -5.55
CA ILE A 92 7.82 -2.05 -4.15
C ILE A 92 7.83 -0.54 -3.96
N TRP A 93 7.04 -0.05 -3.02
CA TRP A 93 7.05 1.34 -2.60
C TRP A 93 7.95 1.50 -1.38
N THR A 94 8.76 2.57 -1.37
CA THR A 94 9.63 2.92 -0.23
C THR A 94 9.32 4.29 0.35
N SER A 95 8.25 4.93 -0.12
CA SER A 95 7.80 6.26 0.26
C SER A 95 6.34 6.23 0.69
N GLU A 96 5.80 7.41 1.00
CA GLU A 96 4.39 7.60 1.29
C GLU A 96 3.51 7.10 0.14
N LEU A 97 2.42 6.41 0.50
CA LEU A 97 1.46 5.87 -0.44
C LEU A 97 0.41 6.94 -0.75
N THR A 98 0.45 7.48 -1.96
CA THR A 98 -0.45 8.57 -2.39
C THR A 98 -1.37 8.13 -3.53
N ASP A 99 -2.54 8.78 -3.63
CA ASP A 99 -3.57 8.55 -4.66
C ASP A 99 -4.10 7.10 -4.72
N ILE A 100 -4.15 6.43 -3.57
CA ILE A 100 -4.78 5.10 -3.40
C ILE A 100 -6.30 5.24 -3.43
N ARG A 101 -6.97 4.35 -4.16
CA ARG A 101 -8.44 4.28 -4.22
C ARG A 101 -8.90 2.83 -4.30
N SER A 102 -10.02 2.50 -3.65
CA SER A 102 -10.68 1.22 -3.86
C SER A 102 -11.69 1.32 -5.00
N TYR A 103 -11.85 0.21 -5.73
CA TYR A 103 -12.88 0.02 -6.74
C TYR A 103 -13.83 -1.11 -6.32
N ALA A 104 -15.07 -1.06 -6.82
CA ALA A 104 -16.05 -2.10 -6.53
C ALA A 104 -15.70 -3.44 -7.20
N ASP A 105 -15.25 -3.42 -8.45
CA ASP A 105 -15.15 -4.62 -9.31
C ASP A 105 -13.85 -4.76 -10.09
N ALA A 106 -12.90 -3.83 -9.91
CA ALA A 106 -11.64 -3.79 -10.64
C ALA A 106 -10.46 -3.49 -9.71
N GLY A 107 -9.24 -3.47 -10.26
CA GLY A 107 -8.03 -3.10 -9.53
C GLY A 107 -7.12 -4.27 -9.20
N GLN A 108 -6.13 -4.00 -8.37
CA GLN A 108 -5.05 -4.93 -8.04
C GLN A 108 -4.94 -5.12 -6.52
N ASP A 109 -4.32 -6.21 -6.14
CA ASP A 109 -3.99 -6.48 -4.74
C ASP A 109 -2.74 -5.67 -4.36
N LEU A 110 -2.89 -4.89 -3.28
CA LEU A 110 -1.84 -4.09 -2.68
C LEU A 110 -1.57 -4.63 -1.27
N TYR A 111 -0.32 -4.93 -0.99
CA TYR A 111 0.14 -5.42 0.31
C TYR A 111 0.83 -4.27 1.03
N VAL A 112 0.18 -3.74 2.07
CA VAL A 112 0.72 -2.62 2.85
C VAL A 112 1.39 -3.17 4.09
N ARG A 113 2.64 -2.76 4.32
CA ARG A 113 3.41 -3.16 5.50
C ARG A 113 2.82 -2.54 6.75
#